data_AF-A0A7Z7LGP0-F1
#
_entry.id   AF-A0A7Z7LGP0-F1
#
_cell.length_a   1.000
_cell.length_b   1.000
_cell.length_c   1.000
_cell.angle_alpha   90.00
_cell.angle_beta   90.00
_cell.angle_gamma   90.00
#
_symmetry.space_group_name_H-M   'P 1'
#
loop_
_entity.id
_entity.type
_entity.pdbx_description
1 polymer ?
#
loop_
_entity_poly.entity_id
_entity_poly.type
_entity_poly.pdbx_seq_one_letter_code
_entity_poly.pdbx_strand_id
1 'polypeptide(L)'
;MLKRLNRFTSIRILGNPDIRNPKEDDVELYNPGDVIVDWPQDKKKPLVGLTRDINENPHWTKYRRFLNKNNFPFEIYEYHRSDWLEVAKNYDLIIWSPNSGPAELDEVKRKIYILEQKLGKQCFPDYETLLLCDDKVTSTYLLKLNGLPVADTFISNDYREIESMKDNLSYPLVSKRFHGASSREVSLLRDSKRLSSFSKRVFSFYGKKTSNAYFRQKNYVYFQKFIDGDRLDTRVNIAGNVITGYFRKSKGKDFRASGSGIVIKEDLPVEAIEVAIKTYRSIGKAMLGIDMMKDTNGKYWIIEISPFIGVKTPIQLKVNNIPGSYFLLNDGTLEFRRESYWPQELALKVFLEQNYLYTLDEWKSIFLVPGLSTGRLAKRFTI
;
A
#
# COMPACT_ATOMS: atom_id res chain seq x y z
N MET A 1 -52.82 7.07 31.24
CA MET A 1 -52.27 5.73 31.00
C MET A 1 -51.51 5.57 29.67
N LEU A 2 -51.37 6.62 28.83
CA LEU A 2 -50.77 6.53 27.48
C LEU A 2 -49.45 7.29 27.26
N LYS A 3 -48.74 7.72 28.32
CA LYS A 3 -47.42 8.39 28.20
C LYS A 3 -46.23 7.53 28.67
N ARG A 4 -46.45 6.22 28.90
CA ARG A 4 -45.43 5.31 29.47
C ARG A 4 -44.97 4.17 28.55
N LEU A 5 -45.40 4.14 27.27
CA LEU A 5 -45.05 3.06 26.34
C LEU A 5 -44.03 3.39 25.23
N ASN A 6 -43.57 4.64 25.06
CA ASN A 6 -42.57 4.98 24.04
C ASN A 6 -41.11 4.92 24.54
N ARG A 7 -40.81 4.07 25.54
CA ARG A 7 -39.45 3.97 26.13
C ARG A 7 -38.59 2.80 25.65
N PHE A 8 -39.04 2.06 24.64
CA PHE A 8 -38.26 1.01 23.99
C PHE A 8 -38.44 1.10 22.48
N THR A 9 -37.46 1.70 21.78
CA THR A 9 -37.07 1.42 20.38
C THR A 9 -36.02 2.40 19.83
N SER A 10 -35.51 3.37 20.59
CA SER A 10 -34.19 3.88 20.26
C SER A 10 -33.18 2.86 20.77
N ILE A 11 -32.62 2.06 19.86
CA ILE A 11 -31.45 1.25 20.18
C ILE A 11 -30.42 2.22 20.75
N ARG A 12 -30.20 2.19 22.07
CA ARG A 12 -29.08 2.88 22.71
C ARG A 12 -27.83 2.11 22.32
N ILE A 13 -27.43 2.28 21.07
CA ILE A 13 -26.07 1.96 20.66
C ILE A 13 -25.22 3.01 21.38
N LEU A 14 -24.31 2.54 22.24
CA LEU A 14 -23.31 3.40 22.86
C LEU A 14 -22.37 3.89 21.75
N GLY A 15 -22.77 4.98 21.09
CA GLY A 15 -22.17 5.47 19.84
C GLY A 15 -23.08 5.25 18.63
N ASN A 16 -22.91 6.04 17.57
CA ASN A 16 -23.63 5.77 16.33
C ASN A 16 -23.27 4.35 15.87
N PRO A 17 -24.26 3.52 15.47
CA PRO A 17 -23.96 2.30 14.72
C PRO A 17 -22.99 2.66 13.60
N ASP A 18 -22.11 1.74 13.28
CA ASP A 18 -21.31 1.83 12.08
C ASP A 18 -22.25 1.81 10.85
N ILE A 19 -22.76 2.99 10.52
CA ILE A 19 -23.59 3.29 9.35
C ILE A 19 -22.71 3.72 8.19
N ARG A 20 -21.41 3.33 8.16
CA ARG A 20 -20.43 3.83 7.20
C ARG A 20 -20.93 3.52 5.78
N ASN A 21 -21.67 4.48 5.21
CA ASN A 21 -22.20 4.41 3.86
C ASN A 21 -21.01 4.50 2.91
N PRO A 22 -20.92 3.61 1.90
CA PRO A 22 -19.91 3.73 0.86
C PRO A 22 -19.86 5.13 0.28
N LYS A 23 -18.65 5.65 0.09
CA LYS A 23 -18.47 6.94 -0.58
C LYS A 23 -18.39 6.73 -2.08
N GLU A 24 -18.97 7.66 -2.83
CA GLU A 24 -18.80 7.76 -4.27
C GLU A 24 -17.98 9.00 -4.59
N ASP A 25 -17.17 8.93 -5.64
CA ASP A 25 -16.45 10.06 -6.19
C ASP A 25 -16.49 10.05 -7.72
N ASP A 26 -16.23 11.22 -8.31
CA ASP A 26 -16.16 11.39 -9.76
C ASP A 26 -14.80 10.91 -10.28
N VAL A 27 -14.77 9.66 -10.70
CA VAL A 27 -13.59 8.98 -11.24
C VAL A 27 -13.14 9.52 -12.60
N GLU A 28 -13.98 10.27 -13.31
CA GLU A 28 -13.66 10.84 -14.62
C GLU A 28 -13.21 12.31 -14.52
N LEU A 29 -13.33 12.96 -13.35
CA LEU A 29 -13.05 14.39 -13.14
C LEU A 29 -11.70 14.88 -13.73
N TYR A 30 -10.69 14.01 -13.74
CA TYR A 30 -9.34 14.33 -14.21
C TYR A 30 -9.00 13.71 -15.57
N ASN A 31 -9.99 13.20 -16.31
CA ASN A 31 -9.85 12.49 -17.58
C ASN A 31 -8.70 11.47 -17.58
N PRO A 32 -8.71 10.49 -16.66
CA PRO A 32 -7.69 9.44 -16.64
C PRO A 32 -7.73 8.62 -17.94
N GLY A 33 -6.57 8.08 -18.33
CA GLY A 33 -6.50 7.08 -19.40
C GLY A 33 -7.30 5.82 -19.04
N ASP A 34 -7.85 5.16 -20.05
CA ASP A 34 -8.53 3.88 -19.86
C ASP A 34 -7.49 2.76 -19.70
N VAL A 35 -7.55 2.04 -18.58
CA VAL A 35 -6.73 0.84 -18.39
C VAL A 35 -7.45 -0.36 -18.99
N ILE A 36 -7.02 -0.79 -20.18
CA ILE A 36 -7.62 -1.91 -20.91
C ILE A 36 -6.79 -3.18 -20.74
N VAL A 37 -7.49 -4.31 -20.59
CA VAL A 37 -6.91 -5.66 -20.59
C VAL A 37 -7.18 -6.32 -21.92
N ASP A 38 -6.13 -6.79 -22.58
CA ASP A 38 -6.22 -7.61 -23.79
C ASP A 38 -6.70 -9.01 -23.40
N TRP A 39 -8.01 -9.15 -23.22
CA TRP A 39 -8.64 -10.39 -22.78
C TRP A 39 -8.96 -11.30 -23.99
N PRO A 40 -8.51 -12.56 -24.01
CA PRO A 40 -8.79 -13.49 -25.11
C PRO A 40 -10.29 -13.71 -25.33
N GLN A 41 -10.74 -13.69 -26.59
CA GLN A 41 -12.17 -13.78 -26.93
C GLN A 41 -12.81 -15.11 -26.53
N ASP A 42 -12.04 -16.18 -26.53
CA ASP A 42 -12.43 -17.54 -26.17
C ASP A 42 -12.45 -17.78 -24.65
N LYS A 43 -11.89 -16.86 -23.87
CA LYS A 43 -11.80 -17.00 -22.41
C LYS A 43 -12.97 -16.30 -21.72
N LYS A 44 -13.75 -17.05 -20.94
CA LYS A 44 -14.81 -16.48 -20.10
C LYS A 44 -14.22 -15.57 -19.03
N LYS A 45 -14.78 -14.35 -18.88
CA LYS A 45 -14.46 -13.44 -17.78
C LYS A 45 -15.08 -13.93 -16.45
N PRO A 46 -14.35 -13.84 -15.33
CA PRO A 46 -14.90 -14.19 -14.02
C PRO A 46 -16.07 -13.27 -13.64
N LEU A 47 -17.09 -13.83 -13.00
CA LEU A 47 -18.11 -13.03 -12.31
C LEU A 47 -17.49 -12.46 -11.03
N VAL A 48 -17.52 -11.13 -10.90
CA VAL A 48 -16.84 -10.42 -9.83
C VAL A 48 -17.79 -10.03 -8.70
N GLY A 49 -17.43 -10.39 -7.47
CA GLY A 49 -17.99 -9.80 -6.26
C GLY A 49 -17.20 -8.55 -5.87
N LEU A 50 -17.74 -7.36 -6.15
CA LEU A 50 -17.09 -6.09 -5.84
C LEU A 50 -17.52 -5.59 -4.45
N THR A 51 -16.57 -5.53 -3.52
CA THR A 51 -16.80 -4.92 -2.21
C THR A 51 -16.73 -3.39 -2.29
N ARG A 52 -17.36 -2.71 -1.33
CA ARG A 52 -17.36 -1.26 -1.22
C ARG A 52 -16.61 -0.79 0.01
N ASP A 53 -15.92 0.33 -0.14
CA ASP A 53 -15.21 0.99 0.93
C ASP A 53 -15.77 2.39 1.21
N ILE A 54 -15.30 2.97 2.30
CA ILE A 54 -15.83 4.21 2.88
C ILE A 54 -14.72 5.27 2.98
N ASN A 55 -13.58 5.00 2.36
CA ASN A 55 -12.44 5.90 2.38
C ASN A 55 -12.85 7.22 1.73
N GLU A 56 -12.23 8.32 2.18
CA GLU A 56 -12.43 9.64 1.57
C GLU A 56 -12.18 9.63 0.06
N ASN A 57 -11.19 8.84 -0.39
CA ASN A 57 -10.93 8.56 -1.80
C ASN A 57 -11.14 7.05 -2.01
N PRO A 58 -12.34 6.62 -2.39
CA PRO A 58 -12.68 5.20 -2.44
C PRO A 58 -11.91 4.47 -3.54
N HIS A 59 -11.48 3.24 -3.27
CA HIS A 59 -10.86 2.37 -4.28
C HIS A 59 -11.92 1.69 -5.14
N TRP A 60 -13.05 1.30 -4.53
CA TRP A 60 -14.08 0.52 -5.20
C TRP A 60 -14.68 1.22 -6.43
N THR A 61 -14.74 2.55 -6.46
CA THR A 61 -15.23 3.31 -7.61
C THR A 61 -14.29 3.20 -8.82
N LYS A 62 -12.97 3.09 -8.59
CA LYS A 62 -11.96 2.91 -9.65
C LYS A 62 -12.00 1.48 -10.18
N TYR A 63 -12.15 0.50 -9.29
CA TYR A 63 -12.37 -0.88 -9.71
C TYR A 63 -13.68 -1.02 -10.51
N ARG A 64 -14.78 -0.38 -10.07
CA ARG A 64 -16.04 -0.32 -10.83
C ARG A 64 -15.84 0.27 -12.23
N ARG A 65 -15.13 1.40 -12.33
CA ARG A 65 -14.79 2.03 -13.62
C ARG A 65 -14.03 1.06 -14.53
N PHE A 66 -12.98 0.43 -14.02
CA PHE A 66 -12.19 -0.56 -14.73
C PHE A 66 -13.04 -1.74 -15.23
N LEU A 67 -13.87 -2.32 -14.36
CA LEU A 67 -14.73 -3.46 -14.70
C LEU A 67 -15.72 -3.10 -15.81
N ASN A 68 -16.33 -1.91 -15.74
CA ASN A 68 -17.21 -1.39 -16.79
C ASN A 68 -16.48 -1.21 -18.12
N LYS A 69 -15.34 -0.51 -18.12
CA LYS A 69 -14.53 -0.23 -19.32
C LYS A 69 -14.04 -1.50 -20.01
N ASN A 70 -13.81 -2.56 -19.23
CA ASN A 70 -13.36 -3.85 -19.72
C ASN A 70 -14.49 -4.88 -19.86
N ASN A 71 -15.76 -4.51 -19.66
CA ASN A 71 -16.92 -5.42 -19.77
C ASN A 71 -16.78 -6.71 -18.92
N PHE A 72 -16.34 -6.59 -17.67
CA PHE A 72 -16.39 -7.69 -16.70
C PHE A 72 -17.76 -7.69 -16.00
N PRO A 73 -18.45 -8.84 -15.90
CA PRO A 73 -19.68 -8.93 -15.12
C PRO A 73 -19.34 -8.82 -13.63
N PHE A 74 -20.10 -7.99 -12.89
CA PHE A 74 -19.89 -7.84 -11.45
C PHE A 74 -21.19 -7.50 -10.72
N GLU A 75 -21.24 -7.85 -9.44
CA GLU A 75 -22.27 -7.44 -8.50
C GLU A 75 -21.61 -6.90 -7.23
N ILE A 76 -22.38 -6.16 -6.44
CA ILE A 76 -21.91 -5.67 -5.15
C ILE A 76 -21.92 -6.81 -4.14
N TYR A 77 -20.77 -7.04 -3.50
CA TYR A 77 -20.59 -8.07 -2.49
C TYR A 77 -20.48 -7.50 -1.08
N GLU A 78 -21.52 -7.73 -0.28
CA GLU A 78 -21.63 -7.24 1.11
C GLU A 78 -20.97 -8.19 2.11
N TYR A 79 -19.66 -8.05 2.26
CA TYR A 79 -18.87 -8.99 3.04
C TYR A 79 -19.11 -8.91 4.56
N HIS A 80 -19.66 -7.83 5.11
CA HIS A 80 -19.90 -7.71 6.56
C HIS A 80 -21.10 -8.51 7.08
N ARG A 81 -21.96 -9.02 6.20
CA ARG A 81 -23.16 -9.75 6.59
C ARG A 81 -22.83 -11.13 7.15
N SER A 82 -23.76 -11.73 7.91
CA SER A 82 -23.60 -13.08 8.45
C SER A 82 -23.60 -14.18 7.37
N ASP A 83 -24.23 -13.92 6.22
CA ASP A 83 -24.33 -14.81 5.06
C ASP A 83 -23.17 -14.62 4.05
N TRP A 84 -22.14 -13.83 4.39
CA TRP A 84 -21.04 -13.47 3.49
C TRP A 84 -20.40 -14.68 2.79
N LEU A 85 -20.22 -15.80 3.51
CA LEU A 85 -19.56 -16.99 3.01
C LEU A 85 -20.41 -17.73 1.97
N GLU A 86 -21.73 -17.79 2.19
CA GLU A 86 -22.65 -18.45 1.25
C GLU A 86 -22.78 -17.63 -0.03
N VAL A 87 -22.92 -16.30 0.10
CA VAL A 87 -22.97 -15.39 -1.03
C VAL A 87 -21.65 -15.37 -1.82
N ALA A 88 -20.51 -15.49 -1.15
CA ALA A 88 -19.19 -15.53 -1.80
C ALA A 88 -19.04 -16.69 -2.81
N LYS A 89 -19.77 -17.79 -2.63
CA LYS A 89 -19.70 -18.96 -3.51
C LYS A 89 -20.17 -18.64 -4.92
N ASN A 90 -21.03 -17.63 -5.09
CA ASN A 90 -21.60 -17.22 -6.37
C ASN A 90 -20.60 -16.47 -7.28
N TYR A 91 -19.48 -15.99 -6.73
CA TYR A 91 -18.48 -15.21 -7.48
C TYR A 91 -17.25 -16.05 -7.80
N ASP A 92 -16.64 -15.80 -8.96
CA ASP A 92 -15.37 -16.42 -9.36
C ASP A 92 -14.17 -15.66 -8.76
N LEU A 93 -14.29 -14.33 -8.73
CA LEU A 93 -13.30 -13.40 -8.19
C LEU A 93 -13.96 -12.46 -7.19
N ILE A 94 -13.32 -12.20 -6.05
CA ILE A 94 -13.77 -11.18 -5.10
C ILE A 94 -12.75 -10.06 -5.04
N ILE A 95 -13.21 -8.84 -5.34
CA ILE A 95 -12.40 -7.62 -5.31
C ILE A 95 -12.69 -6.86 -4.02
N TRP A 96 -11.69 -6.83 -3.16
CA TRP A 96 -11.69 -6.16 -1.87
C TRP A 96 -11.17 -4.73 -2.00
N SER A 97 -11.85 -3.81 -1.32
CA SER A 97 -11.39 -2.44 -1.12
C SER A 97 -11.13 -2.23 0.38
N PRO A 98 -10.05 -2.80 0.94
CA PRO A 98 -9.84 -2.76 2.38
C PRO A 98 -9.61 -1.32 2.85
N ASN A 99 -10.32 -0.89 3.90
CA ASN A 99 -9.96 0.34 4.59
C ASN A 99 -8.67 0.13 5.41
N SER A 100 -7.87 1.19 5.54
CA SER A 100 -6.72 1.19 6.44
C SER A 100 -7.21 1.16 7.89
N GLY A 101 -6.99 0.05 8.59
CA GLY A 101 -7.36 -0.08 9.99
C GLY A 101 -7.22 -1.51 10.51
N PRO A 102 -6.77 -1.70 11.76
CA PRO A 102 -6.41 -3.01 12.28
C PRO A 102 -7.62 -3.95 12.42
N ALA A 103 -8.81 -3.43 12.75
CA ALA A 103 -10.01 -4.25 12.92
C ALA A 103 -10.53 -4.79 11.59
N GLU A 104 -10.63 -3.93 10.58
CA GLU A 104 -11.13 -4.33 9.26
C GLU A 104 -10.11 -5.19 8.52
N LEU A 105 -8.82 -4.84 8.56
CA LEU A 105 -7.78 -5.69 7.96
C LEU A 105 -7.72 -7.08 8.61
N ASP A 106 -7.97 -7.20 9.90
CA ASP A 106 -8.06 -8.51 10.57
C ASP A 106 -9.28 -9.33 10.12
N GLU A 107 -10.45 -8.69 9.94
CA GLU A 107 -11.62 -9.34 9.34
C GLU A 107 -11.35 -9.81 7.91
N VAL A 108 -10.85 -8.91 7.07
CA VAL A 108 -10.56 -9.18 5.66
C VAL A 108 -9.52 -10.29 5.53
N LYS A 109 -8.44 -10.28 6.32
CA LYS A 109 -7.41 -11.35 6.31
C LYS A 109 -8.00 -12.72 6.63
N ARG A 110 -8.87 -12.82 7.63
CA ARG A 110 -9.54 -14.09 7.98
C ARG A 110 -10.45 -14.58 6.86
N LYS A 111 -11.23 -13.68 6.25
CA LYS A 111 -12.16 -14.03 5.17
C LYS A 111 -11.43 -14.42 3.90
N ILE A 112 -10.45 -13.65 3.45
CA ILE A 112 -9.64 -13.99 2.27
C ILE A 112 -8.90 -15.32 2.48
N TYR A 113 -8.34 -15.56 3.67
CA TYR A 113 -7.74 -16.86 3.97
C TYR A 113 -8.72 -18.03 3.76
N ILE A 114 -9.96 -17.91 4.23
CA ILE A 114 -10.99 -18.94 4.01
C ILE A 114 -11.32 -19.08 2.52
N LEU A 115 -11.53 -17.97 1.82
CA LEU A 115 -11.90 -17.95 0.41
C LEU A 115 -10.82 -18.62 -0.46
N GLU A 116 -9.56 -18.22 -0.30
CA GLU A 116 -8.45 -18.76 -1.09
C GLU A 116 -8.09 -20.18 -0.66
N GLN A 117 -7.85 -20.41 0.63
CA GLN A 117 -7.24 -21.65 1.12
C GLN A 117 -8.25 -22.78 1.34
N LYS A 118 -9.56 -22.47 1.42
CA LYS A 118 -10.61 -23.47 1.67
C LYS A 118 -11.62 -23.58 0.54
N LEU A 119 -11.91 -22.49 -0.17
CA LEU A 119 -12.85 -22.50 -1.29
C LEU A 119 -12.18 -22.39 -2.67
N GLY A 120 -10.85 -22.18 -2.73
CA GLY A 120 -10.12 -22.05 -4.00
C GLY A 120 -10.53 -20.83 -4.82
N LYS A 121 -11.12 -19.81 -4.19
CA LYS A 121 -11.55 -18.57 -4.86
C LYS A 121 -10.35 -17.65 -5.07
N GLN A 122 -10.39 -16.87 -6.15
CA GLN A 122 -9.42 -15.79 -6.38
C GLN A 122 -9.86 -14.54 -5.62
N CYS A 123 -8.93 -13.87 -4.95
CA CYS A 123 -9.17 -12.63 -4.23
C CYS A 123 -8.18 -11.54 -4.66
N PHE A 124 -8.65 -10.30 -4.76
CA PHE A 124 -7.79 -9.14 -4.94
C PHE A 124 -8.03 -8.13 -3.81
N PRO A 125 -7.01 -7.77 -3.00
CA PRO A 125 -5.72 -8.44 -2.90
C PRO A 125 -5.83 -9.92 -2.51
N ASP A 126 -4.80 -10.68 -2.87
CA ASP A 126 -4.59 -12.02 -2.32
C ASP A 126 -4.09 -11.97 -0.86
N TYR A 127 -4.13 -13.11 -0.17
CA TYR A 127 -3.77 -13.19 1.25
C TYR A 127 -2.35 -12.71 1.54
N GLU A 128 -1.36 -13.07 0.73
CA GLU A 128 0.03 -12.65 0.94
C GLU A 128 0.21 -11.14 0.75
N THR A 129 -0.50 -10.55 -0.22
CA THR A 129 -0.54 -9.09 -0.41
C THR A 129 -1.13 -8.42 0.83
N LEU A 130 -2.18 -8.99 1.42
CA LEU A 130 -2.73 -8.48 2.68
C LEU A 130 -1.77 -8.59 3.87
N LEU A 131 -0.88 -9.58 3.91
CA LEU A 131 0.15 -9.66 4.95
C LEU A 131 1.09 -8.44 4.91
N LEU A 132 1.30 -7.85 3.74
CA LEU A 132 2.09 -6.63 3.55
C LEU A 132 1.31 -5.35 3.89
N CYS A 133 -0.03 -5.37 3.83
CA CYS A 133 -0.87 -4.21 4.12
C CYS A 133 -0.71 -3.73 5.57
N ASP A 134 -0.24 -2.49 5.72
CA ASP A 134 0.00 -1.83 7.01
C ASP A 134 0.83 -2.71 7.99
N ASP A 135 1.82 -3.45 7.47
CA ASP A 135 2.77 -4.19 8.30
C ASP A 135 4.22 -3.91 7.89
N LYS A 136 4.81 -2.92 8.56
CA LYS A 136 6.22 -2.52 8.35
C LYS A 136 7.20 -3.59 8.82
N VAL A 137 6.83 -4.45 9.78
CA VAL A 137 7.72 -5.50 10.30
C VAL A 137 7.87 -6.60 9.26
N THR A 138 6.75 -7.16 8.80
CA THR A 138 6.72 -8.19 7.76
C THR A 138 7.39 -7.68 6.48
N SER A 139 7.05 -6.46 6.07
CA SER A 139 7.67 -5.79 4.91
C SER A 139 9.20 -5.67 5.04
N THR A 140 9.70 -5.29 6.22
CA THR A 140 11.16 -5.14 6.44
C THR A 140 11.88 -6.47 6.36
N TYR A 141 11.33 -7.54 6.93
CA TYR A 141 11.93 -8.86 6.82
C TYR A 141 11.98 -9.34 5.37
N LEU A 142 10.92 -9.16 4.59
CA LEU A 142 10.90 -9.53 3.18
C LEU A 142 11.91 -8.72 2.35
N LEU A 143 12.06 -7.42 2.63
CA LEU A 143 13.09 -6.60 2.00
C LEU A 143 14.50 -7.12 2.32
N LYS A 144 14.78 -7.46 3.59
CA LYS A 144 16.08 -8.01 4.02
C LYS A 144 16.38 -9.37 3.38
N LEU A 145 15.40 -10.28 3.35
CA LEU A 145 15.54 -11.61 2.75
C LEU A 145 15.90 -11.55 1.26
N ASN A 146 15.44 -10.51 0.56
CA ASN A 146 15.73 -10.28 -0.86
C ASN A 146 16.99 -9.42 -1.09
N GLY A 147 17.78 -9.11 -0.04
CA GLY A 147 19.00 -8.31 -0.18
C GLY A 147 18.76 -6.86 -0.65
N LEU A 148 17.56 -6.33 -0.46
CA LEU A 148 17.18 -5.00 -0.92
C LEU A 148 17.73 -3.91 0.03
N PRO A 149 17.98 -2.67 -0.46
CA PRO A 149 18.62 -1.61 0.33
C PRO A 149 17.62 -0.95 1.30
N VAL A 150 17.09 -1.72 2.24
CA VAL A 150 16.25 -1.21 3.33
C VAL A 150 17.10 -0.47 4.36
N ALA A 151 16.59 0.65 4.87
CA ALA A 151 17.23 1.37 5.96
C ALA A 151 17.45 0.41 7.14
N ASP A 152 18.65 0.41 7.70
CA ASP A 152 19.01 -0.51 8.78
C ASP A 152 17.99 -0.42 9.92
N THR A 153 17.48 -1.56 10.35
CA THR A 153 16.32 -1.63 11.23
C THR A 153 16.49 -2.76 12.23
N PHE A 154 16.48 -2.40 13.52
CA PHE A 154 16.41 -3.31 14.64
C PHE A 154 14.95 -3.54 15.05
N ILE A 155 14.51 -4.79 15.01
CA ILE A 155 13.16 -5.22 15.38
C ILE A 155 13.33 -6.29 16.45
N SER A 156 12.64 -6.14 17.58
CA SER A 156 12.70 -7.14 18.64
C SER A 156 11.40 -7.19 19.44
N ASN A 157 11.07 -8.40 19.87
CA ASN A 157 9.99 -8.71 20.81
C ASN A 157 10.54 -9.07 22.20
N ASP A 158 11.86 -9.01 22.41
CA ASP A 158 12.51 -9.34 23.68
C ASP A 158 13.02 -8.06 24.37
N TYR A 159 12.40 -7.72 25.50
CA TYR A 159 12.80 -6.55 26.29
C TYR A 159 14.26 -6.62 26.78
N ARG A 160 14.77 -7.81 27.12
CA ARG A 160 16.14 -7.97 27.62
C ARG A 160 17.16 -7.75 26.51
N GLU A 161 16.90 -8.30 25.32
CA GLU A 161 17.72 -8.04 24.14
C GLU A 161 17.79 -6.53 23.86
N ILE A 162 16.63 -5.86 23.85
CA ILE A 162 16.54 -4.41 23.60
C ILE A 162 17.40 -3.61 24.58
N GLU A 163 17.35 -3.93 25.88
CA GLU A 163 18.16 -3.24 26.89
C GLU A 163 19.65 -3.57 26.78
N SER A 164 20.01 -4.79 26.35
CA SER A 164 21.42 -5.18 26.13
C SER A 164 22.03 -4.53 24.88
N MET A 165 21.23 -4.30 23.84
CA MET A 165 21.68 -3.77 22.55
C MET A 165 21.67 -2.25 22.47
N LYS A 166 20.96 -1.56 23.36
CA LYS A 166 20.68 -0.11 23.24
C LYS A 166 21.93 0.75 23.04
N ASP A 167 23.04 0.43 23.69
CA ASP A 167 24.27 1.24 23.62
C ASP A 167 25.13 0.92 22.38
N ASN A 168 24.80 -0.17 21.67
CA ASN A 168 25.44 -0.56 20.41
C ASN A 168 24.69 -0.05 19.17
N LEU A 169 23.50 0.56 19.34
CA LEU A 169 22.73 1.09 18.22
C LEU A 169 23.20 2.50 17.81
N SER A 170 23.11 2.79 16.52
CA SER A 170 23.49 4.10 15.97
C SER A 170 22.33 5.10 16.03
N TYR A 171 22.46 6.12 16.89
CA TYR A 171 21.47 7.18 17.07
C TYR A 171 21.68 8.36 16.10
N PRO A 172 20.61 9.10 15.73
CA PRO A 172 19.22 8.90 16.17
C PRO A 172 18.50 7.76 15.45
N LEU A 173 17.52 7.14 16.12
CA LEU A 173 16.67 6.07 15.59
C LEU A 173 15.24 6.56 15.40
N VAL A 174 14.62 6.15 14.31
CA VAL A 174 13.19 6.33 14.02
C VAL A 174 12.44 5.12 14.56
N SER A 175 11.74 5.32 15.67
CA SER A 175 10.77 4.35 16.16
C SER A 175 9.49 4.43 15.34
N LYS A 176 9.01 3.29 14.85
CA LYS A 176 7.73 3.19 14.15
C LYS A 176 6.84 2.17 14.85
N ARG A 177 5.53 2.37 14.78
CA ARG A 177 4.56 1.30 14.98
C ARG A 177 4.49 0.47 13.70
N PHE A 178 4.35 -0.85 13.79
CA PHE A 178 4.30 -1.68 12.58
C PHE A 178 3.07 -1.36 11.72
N HIS A 179 1.95 -1.04 12.38
CA HIS A 179 0.67 -0.72 11.77
C HIS A 179 0.38 0.78 11.71
N GLY A 180 -0.30 1.19 10.63
CA GLY A 180 -0.86 2.52 10.45
C GLY A 180 -0.09 3.41 9.47
N ALA A 181 -0.75 4.52 9.11
CA ALA A 181 -0.34 5.45 8.06
C ALA A 181 -0.10 6.89 8.59
N SER A 182 0.38 7.77 7.69
CA SER A 182 0.52 9.22 7.91
C SER A 182 1.43 9.63 9.06
N SER A 183 2.45 8.83 9.37
CA SER A 183 3.47 9.10 10.39
C SER A 183 2.97 9.38 11.82
N ARG A 184 1.70 9.04 12.13
CA ARG A 184 1.07 9.35 13.43
C ARG A 184 1.81 8.74 14.62
N GLU A 185 2.38 7.56 14.44
CA GLU A 185 3.10 6.80 15.48
C GLU A 185 4.59 6.64 15.16
N VAL A 186 5.19 7.71 14.61
CA VAL A 186 6.63 7.78 14.30
C VAL A 186 7.30 8.72 15.28
N SER A 187 8.35 8.27 15.96
CA SER A 187 9.08 9.03 16.99
C SER A 187 10.58 8.97 16.77
N LEU A 188 11.29 10.08 16.96
CA LEU A 188 12.75 10.13 16.90
C LEU A 188 13.36 9.92 18.28
N LEU A 189 14.07 8.80 18.46
CA LEU A 189 14.83 8.46 19.65
C LEU A 189 16.26 8.94 19.44
N ARG A 190 16.71 9.90 20.26
CA ARG A 190 18.02 10.55 20.09
C ARG A 190 19.16 9.89 20.85
N ASP A 191 18.84 9.03 21.80
CA ASP A 191 19.78 8.44 22.75
C ASP A 191 19.20 7.16 23.37
N SER A 192 20.05 6.39 24.05
CA SER A 192 19.68 5.12 24.69
C SER A 192 18.71 5.28 25.86
N LYS A 193 18.75 6.41 26.58
CA LYS A 193 17.80 6.70 27.68
C LYS A 193 16.37 6.83 27.15
N ARG A 194 16.18 7.56 26.04
CA ARG A 194 14.87 7.70 25.37
C ARG A 194 14.39 6.37 24.82
N LEU A 195 15.29 5.56 24.27
CA LEU A 195 14.98 4.21 23.82
C LEU A 195 14.47 3.35 24.98
N SER A 196 15.22 3.23 26.08
CA SER A 196 14.78 2.44 27.25
C SER A 196 13.42 2.93 27.79
N SER A 197 13.21 4.24 27.89
CA SER A 197 11.93 4.82 28.32
C SER A 197 10.77 4.50 27.35
N PHE A 198 11.04 4.49 26.04
CA PHE A 198 10.09 4.04 25.04
C PHE A 198 9.76 2.55 25.21
N SER A 199 10.78 1.69 25.29
CA SER A 199 10.64 0.24 25.43
C SER A 199 9.87 -0.14 26.69
N LYS A 200 10.16 0.46 27.85
CA LYS A 200 9.40 0.22 29.10
C LYS A 200 7.90 0.48 28.94
N ARG A 201 7.50 1.51 28.19
CA ARG A 201 6.08 1.81 27.93
C ARG A 201 5.45 0.77 27.01
N VAL A 202 6.16 0.35 25.97
CA VAL A 202 5.71 -0.66 25.00
C VAL A 202 5.56 -2.05 25.65
N PHE A 203 6.46 -2.42 26.54
CA PHE A 203 6.46 -3.70 27.25
C PHE A 203 5.72 -3.66 28.60
N SER A 204 5.12 -2.51 28.95
CA SER A 204 4.23 -2.43 30.10
C SER A 204 2.97 -3.28 29.88
N PHE A 205 2.28 -3.63 30.97
CA PHE A 205 1.04 -4.41 30.93
C PHE A 205 0.02 -3.90 29.90
N TYR A 206 -0.12 -2.57 29.77
CA TYR A 206 -1.05 -1.94 28.83
C TYR A 206 -0.46 -1.66 27.44
N GLY A 207 0.87 -1.66 27.29
CA GLY A 207 1.56 -1.15 26.09
C GLY A 207 1.43 0.37 25.91
N LYS A 208 2.12 0.92 24.90
CA LYS A 208 2.12 2.36 24.61
C LYS A 208 0.80 2.78 23.92
N LYS A 209 0.19 3.87 24.41
CA LYS A 209 -0.98 4.53 23.76
C LYS A 209 -0.66 4.89 22.32
N THR A 210 -1.65 4.75 21.46
CA THR A 210 -1.62 5.13 20.04
C THR A 210 -2.91 5.89 19.72
N SER A 211 -2.95 6.51 18.56
CA SER A 211 -4.13 7.16 17.96
C SER A 211 -5.33 6.24 17.73
N ASN A 212 -5.14 4.92 17.71
CA ASN A 212 -6.23 3.95 17.64
C ASN A 212 -6.30 3.14 18.95
N ALA A 213 -7.31 3.39 19.77
CA ALA A 213 -7.48 2.73 21.06
C ALA A 213 -7.64 1.20 20.97
N TYR A 214 -8.21 0.69 19.86
CA TYR A 214 -8.38 -0.74 19.62
C TYR A 214 -7.03 -1.49 19.53
N PHE A 215 -5.98 -0.81 19.04
CA PHE A 215 -4.70 -1.45 18.79
C PHE A 215 -3.56 -0.57 19.31
N ARG A 216 -2.98 -0.95 20.45
CA ARG A 216 -1.84 -0.27 21.08
C ARG A 216 -0.51 -0.85 20.57
N GLN A 217 0.58 -0.12 20.72
CA GLN A 217 1.91 -0.70 20.48
C GLN A 217 2.34 -1.46 21.73
N LYS A 218 2.38 -2.79 21.65
CA LYS A 218 2.61 -3.67 22.80
C LYS A 218 3.58 -4.80 22.43
N ASN A 219 4.56 -5.03 23.28
CA ASN A 219 5.50 -6.17 23.20
C ASN A 219 6.32 -6.29 21.90
N TYR A 220 6.61 -5.18 21.23
CA TYR A 220 7.55 -5.14 20.11
C TYR A 220 8.12 -3.73 19.91
N VAL A 221 9.37 -3.64 19.49
CA VAL A 221 9.98 -2.41 18.98
C VAL A 221 10.34 -2.54 17.51
N TYR A 222 10.32 -1.40 16.83
CA TYR A 222 10.84 -1.23 15.47
C TYR A 222 11.66 0.05 15.50
N PHE A 223 12.98 -0.07 15.43
CA PHE A 223 13.92 1.05 15.47
C PHE A 223 14.74 1.06 14.19
N GLN A 224 14.40 1.99 13.30
CA GLN A 224 15.08 2.16 12.01
C GLN A 224 16.09 3.30 12.09
N LYS A 225 17.26 3.12 11.49
CA LYS A 225 18.29 4.16 11.36
C LYS A 225 17.68 5.41 10.71
N PHE A 226 17.92 6.56 11.31
CA PHE A 226 17.58 7.83 10.69
C PHE A 226 18.51 8.07 9.49
N ILE A 227 17.93 8.26 8.30
CA ILE A 227 18.69 8.56 7.08
C ILE A 227 18.77 10.07 6.95
N ASP A 228 19.99 10.61 7.07
CA ASP A 228 20.26 12.03 6.87
C ASP A 228 20.62 12.30 5.40
N GLY A 229 20.02 13.33 4.83
CA GLY A 229 20.12 13.64 3.39
C GLY A 229 19.26 14.84 3.02
N ASP A 230 18.58 14.78 1.87
CA ASP A 230 17.80 15.92 1.33
C ASP A 230 16.45 16.17 2.01
N ARG A 231 16.07 15.32 2.97
CA ARG A 231 14.78 15.34 3.68
C ARG A 231 13.56 15.23 2.77
N LEU A 232 13.74 14.64 1.59
CA LEU A 232 12.67 14.28 0.68
C LEU A 232 12.38 12.79 0.79
N ASP A 233 11.13 12.49 1.10
CA ASP A 233 10.60 11.15 1.03
C ASP A 233 10.17 10.90 -0.42
N THR A 234 10.97 10.10 -1.13
CA THR A 234 10.78 9.77 -2.55
C THR A 234 9.86 8.57 -2.66
N ARG A 235 8.62 8.80 -3.10
CA ARG A 235 7.65 7.73 -3.41
C ARG A 235 7.80 7.36 -4.88
N VAL A 236 8.08 6.09 -5.16
CA VAL A 236 7.94 5.50 -6.50
C VAL A 236 6.84 4.45 -6.46
N ASN A 237 5.88 4.52 -7.36
CA ASN A 237 4.81 3.55 -7.51
C ASN A 237 5.01 2.78 -8.82
N ILE A 238 4.90 1.46 -8.75
CA ILE A 238 5.02 0.57 -9.90
C ILE A 238 3.82 -0.36 -9.95
N ALA A 239 3.22 -0.49 -11.13
CA ALA A 239 2.22 -1.49 -11.46
C ALA A 239 2.48 -1.96 -12.90
N GLY A 240 2.93 -3.19 -13.06
CA GLY A 240 3.36 -3.68 -14.37
C GLY A 240 4.59 -2.93 -14.86
N ASN A 241 4.52 -2.43 -16.09
CA ASN A 241 5.54 -1.59 -16.69
C ASN A 241 5.30 -0.08 -16.45
N VAL A 242 4.24 0.31 -15.76
CA VAL A 242 3.91 1.72 -15.50
C VAL A 242 4.54 2.17 -14.19
N ILE A 243 5.29 3.27 -14.27
CA ILE A 243 6.05 3.86 -13.17
C ILE A 243 5.61 5.31 -12.98
N THR A 244 5.20 5.63 -11.76
CA THR A 244 4.86 6.99 -11.35
C THR A 244 5.48 7.29 -9.99
N GLY A 245 5.29 8.49 -9.46
CA GLY A 245 5.77 8.82 -8.14
C GLY A 245 5.92 10.31 -7.93
N TYR A 246 6.29 10.66 -6.71
CA TYR A 246 6.33 12.03 -6.24
C TYR A 246 7.25 12.12 -5.02
N PHE A 247 7.60 13.34 -4.64
CA PHE A 247 8.28 13.60 -3.38
C PHE A 247 7.28 14.09 -2.33
N ARG A 248 7.55 13.75 -1.08
CA ARG A 248 6.92 14.38 0.08
C ARG A 248 7.99 15.12 0.87
N LYS A 249 7.66 16.34 1.31
CA LYS A 249 8.57 17.18 2.09
C LYS A 249 8.05 17.35 3.51
N SER A 250 8.95 17.39 4.49
CA SER A 250 8.56 17.72 5.86
C SER A 250 8.23 19.22 6.02
N LYS A 251 7.47 19.56 7.07
CA LYS A 251 7.07 20.95 7.36
C LYS A 251 7.89 21.51 8.51
N GLY A 252 8.56 22.64 8.28
CA GLY A 252 9.31 23.36 9.32
C GLY A 252 10.43 22.51 9.94
N LYS A 253 10.38 22.32 11.27
CA LYS A 253 11.37 21.52 12.02
C LYS A 253 10.97 20.04 12.18
N ASP A 254 9.83 19.60 11.62
CA ASP A 254 9.45 18.18 11.65
C ASP A 254 10.39 17.39 10.71
N PHE A 255 10.77 16.18 11.12
CA PHE A 255 11.57 15.27 10.31
C PHE A 255 10.70 14.35 9.44
N ARG A 256 9.40 14.26 9.73
CA ARG A 256 8.46 13.39 9.02
C ARG A 256 7.91 14.12 7.79
N ALA A 257 8.10 13.51 6.63
CA ALA A 257 7.58 14.02 5.37
C ALA A 257 6.16 13.53 5.08
N SER A 258 5.91 12.22 5.27
CA SER A 258 4.56 11.66 5.14
C SER A 258 3.60 12.26 6.18
N GLY A 259 2.43 12.73 5.72
CA GLY A 259 1.43 13.41 6.53
C GLY A 259 1.57 14.94 6.60
N SER A 260 2.61 15.54 6.02
CA SER A 260 2.79 17.01 6.00
C SER A 260 1.78 17.75 5.11
N GLY A 261 1.20 17.04 4.14
CA GLY A 261 0.37 17.60 3.07
C GLY A 261 1.14 18.23 1.92
N ILE A 262 2.48 18.25 1.97
CA ILE A 262 3.34 18.84 0.94
C ILE A 262 3.82 17.75 -0.01
N VAL A 263 3.20 17.68 -1.18
CA VAL A 263 3.51 16.74 -2.26
C VAL A 263 4.07 17.50 -3.45
N ILE A 264 5.22 17.06 -3.97
CA ILE A 264 5.90 17.64 -5.14
C ILE A 264 5.89 16.58 -6.23
N LYS A 265 5.19 16.87 -7.34
CA LYS A 265 5.12 15.98 -8.51
C LYS A 265 6.06 16.52 -9.56
N GLU A 266 7.25 15.94 -9.63
CA GLU A 266 8.34 16.29 -10.54
C GLU A 266 9.04 15.02 -11.00
N ASP A 267 9.99 15.17 -11.92
CA ASP A 267 10.71 14.03 -12.48
C ASP A 267 11.49 13.25 -11.40
N LEU A 268 11.44 11.93 -11.48
CA LEU A 268 12.02 11.02 -10.48
C LEU A 268 13.47 10.67 -10.83
N PRO A 269 14.41 10.66 -9.87
CA PRO A 269 15.79 10.22 -10.11
C PRO A 269 15.83 8.77 -10.61
N VAL A 270 16.67 8.51 -11.61
CA VAL A 270 16.78 7.18 -12.21
C VAL A 270 17.20 6.14 -11.17
N GLU A 271 18.09 6.52 -10.26
CA GLU A 271 18.60 5.67 -9.18
C GLU A 271 17.49 5.24 -8.22
N ALA A 272 16.51 6.11 -7.96
CA ALA A 272 15.34 5.76 -7.16
C ALA A 272 14.42 4.78 -7.92
N ILE A 273 14.22 5.01 -9.22
CA ILE A 273 13.45 4.11 -10.08
C ILE A 273 14.11 2.72 -10.14
N GLU A 274 15.43 2.64 -10.25
CA GLU A 274 16.16 1.37 -10.25
C GLU A 274 15.96 0.57 -8.96
N VAL A 275 16.05 1.23 -7.79
CA VAL A 275 15.77 0.59 -6.49
C VAL A 275 14.32 0.12 -6.44
N ALA A 276 13.38 0.93 -6.92
CA ALA A 276 11.96 0.60 -6.94
C ALA A 276 11.65 -0.60 -7.85
N ILE A 277 12.21 -0.66 -9.07
CA ILE A 277 11.98 -1.80 -9.99
C ILE A 277 12.61 -3.08 -9.43
N LYS A 278 13.83 -3.01 -8.87
CA LYS A 278 14.46 -4.18 -8.20
C LYS A 278 13.60 -4.70 -7.05
N THR A 279 13.01 -3.79 -6.28
CA THR A 279 12.09 -4.11 -5.19
C THR A 279 10.80 -4.75 -5.70
N TYR A 280 10.18 -4.13 -6.72
CA TYR A 280 8.94 -4.62 -7.33
C TYR A 280 9.11 -6.00 -7.98
N ARG A 281 10.23 -6.26 -8.66
CA ARG A 281 10.52 -7.59 -9.23
C ARG A 281 10.56 -8.70 -8.17
N SER A 282 11.07 -8.38 -6.99
CA SER A 282 11.31 -9.35 -5.91
C SER A 282 10.07 -9.60 -5.06
N ILE A 283 9.32 -8.55 -4.74
CA ILE A 283 8.20 -8.59 -3.78
C ILE A 283 6.85 -8.28 -4.44
N GLY A 284 6.87 -7.44 -5.48
CA GLY A 284 5.67 -6.88 -6.09
C GLY A 284 4.78 -7.93 -6.74
N LYS A 285 3.50 -7.84 -6.41
CA LYS A 285 2.41 -8.60 -7.04
C LYS A 285 1.70 -7.69 -8.04
N ALA A 286 0.49 -7.24 -7.70
CA ALA A 286 -0.30 -6.33 -8.52
C ALA A 286 0.32 -4.93 -8.64
N MET A 287 0.74 -4.34 -7.52
CA MET A 287 1.41 -3.05 -7.49
C MET A 287 2.29 -2.93 -6.25
N LEU A 288 3.18 -1.93 -6.24
CA LEU A 288 3.93 -1.56 -5.05
C LEU A 288 4.26 -0.07 -5.08
N GLY A 289 3.96 0.62 -3.98
CA GLY A 289 4.53 1.92 -3.66
C GLY A 289 5.75 1.73 -2.76
N ILE A 290 6.87 2.37 -3.10
CA ILE A 290 8.14 2.26 -2.39
C ILE A 290 8.51 3.66 -1.89
N ASP A 291 8.66 3.81 -0.58
CA ASP A 291 9.13 5.03 0.07
C ASP A 291 10.62 4.93 0.34
N MET A 292 11.37 5.93 -0.12
CA MET A 292 12.82 5.96 0.04
C MET A 292 13.30 7.30 0.59
N MET A 293 14.40 7.23 1.32
CA MET A 293 15.18 8.39 1.73
C MET A 293 16.55 8.32 1.05
N LYS A 294 16.99 9.46 0.52
CA LYS A 294 18.35 9.61 -0.02
C LYS A 294 19.31 9.93 1.11
N ASP A 295 20.46 9.26 1.17
CA ASP A 295 21.53 9.61 2.12
C ASP A 295 22.48 10.68 1.56
N THR A 296 23.41 11.15 2.38
CA THR A 296 24.41 12.17 2.00
C THR A 296 25.37 11.73 0.89
N ASN A 297 25.51 10.43 0.63
CA ASN A 297 26.30 9.89 -0.48
C ASN A 297 25.46 9.72 -1.76
N GLY A 298 24.17 10.09 -1.70
CA GLY A 298 23.24 10.00 -2.80
C GLY A 298 22.56 8.64 -2.97
N LYS A 299 22.77 7.70 -2.06
CA LYS A 299 22.17 6.36 -2.12
C LYS A 299 20.74 6.38 -1.56
N TYR A 300 19.83 5.69 -2.23
CA TYR A 300 18.44 5.53 -1.78
C TYR A 300 18.29 4.31 -0.87
N TRP A 301 17.63 4.54 0.27
CA TRP A 301 17.30 3.51 1.26
C TRP A 301 15.79 3.40 1.40
N ILE A 302 15.26 2.18 1.28
CA ILE A 302 13.83 1.88 1.43
C ILE A 302 13.46 2.03 2.90
N ILE A 303 12.45 2.85 3.19
CA ILE A 303 11.94 3.08 4.54
C ILE A 303 10.57 2.45 4.78
N GLU A 304 9.81 2.19 3.72
CA GLU A 304 8.48 1.57 3.73
C GLU A 304 8.10 1.08 2.32
N ILE A 305 7.28 0.03 2.24
CA ILE A 305 6.59 -0.38 1.02
C ILE A 305 5.09 -0.46 1.29
N SER A 306 4.27 -0.25 0.26
CA SER A 306 2.81 -0.27 0.35
C SER A 306 2.22 -1.00 -0.85
N PRO A 307 1.58 -2.16 -0.69
CA PRO A 307 0.89 -2.85 -1.78
C PRO A 307 -0.40 -2.13 -2.22
N PHE A 308 -0.92 -1.22 -1.39
CA PHE A 308 -2.03 -0.33 -1.71
C PHE A 308 -1.62 1.10 -1.47
N ILE A 309 -1.99 1.99 -2.39
CA ILE A 309 -1.76 3.43 -2.24
C ILE A 309 -3.10 4.16 -2.35
N GLY A 310 -3.36 5.03 -1.37
CA GLY A 310 -4.46 6.00 -1.48
C GLY A 310 -4.02 7.17 -2.36
N VAL A 311 -4.82 7.50 -3.37
CA VAL A 311 -4.57 8.67 -4.23
C VAL A 311 -5.79 9.55 -4.33
N LYS A 312 -5.56 10.86 -4.46
CA LYS A 312 -6.63 11.86 -4.68
C LYS A 312 -6.90 12.11 -6.17
N THR A 313 -5.89 11.88 -7.01
CA THR A 313 -5.91 12.20 -8.45
C THR A 313 -5.16 11.11 -9.22
N PRO A 314 -5.50 10.81 -10.49
CA PRO A 314 -4.72 9.89 -11.31
C PRO A 314 -3.32 10.45 -11.66
N ILE A 315 -3.16 11.77 -11.63
CA ILE A 315 -1.87 12.44 -11.84
C ILE A 315 -0.97 12.15 -10.66
N GLN A 316 0.02 11.28 -10.82
CA GLN A 316 0.97 10.95 -9.76
C GLN A 316 2.37 11.52 -10.02
N LEU A 317 2.72 11.78 -11.27
CA LEU A 317 4.02 12.27 -11.72
C LEU A 317 3.83 13.45 -12.69
N LYS A 318 4.81 14.35 -12.72
CA LYS A 318 4.95 15.33 -13.80
C LYS A 318 6.41 15.43 -14.25
N VAL A 319 6.64 15.56 -15.55
CA VAL A 319 7.97 15.85 -16.12
C VAL A 319 7.85 17.16 -16.89
N ASN A 320 8.72 18.14 -16.61
CA ASN A 320 8.61 19.49 -17.17
C ASN A 320 7.22 20.12 -16.98
N ASN A 321 6.62 19.91 -15.79
CA ASN A 321 5.26 20.32 -15.43
C ASN A 321 4.13 19.67 -16.25
N ILE A 322 4.42 18.69 -17.11
CA ILE A 322 3.44 17.93 -17.86
C ILE A 322 3.05 16.67 -17.08
N PRO A 323 1.76 16.46 -16.74
CA PRO A 323 1.27 15.22 -16.15
C PRO A 323 1.51 14.02 -17.05
N GLY A 324 1.93 12.90 -16.48
CA GLY A 324 2.15 11.68 -17.23
C GLY A 324 2.71 10.55 -16.39
N SER A 325 3.15 9.50 -17.06
CA SER A 325 3.71 8.29 -16.45
C SER A 325 4.91 7.81 -17.26
N TYR A 326 5.86 7.17 -16.59
CA TYR A 326 6.90 6.43 -17.29
C TYR A 326 6.41 5.02 -17.62
N PHE A 327 6.77 4.54 -18.80
CA PHE A 327 6.58 3.16 -19.25
C PHE A 327 7.96 2.53 -19.42
N LEU A 328 8.20 1.45 -18.68
CA LEU A 328 9.40 0.64 -18.86
C LEU A 328 9.26 -0.20 -20.13
N LEU A 329 10.13 0.05 -21.10
CA LEU A 329 10.21 -0.69 -22.35
C LEU A 329 11.23 -1.84 -22.25
N ASN A 330 11.17 -2.74 -23.23
CA ASN A 330 11.98 -3.96 -23.23
C ASN A 330 13.49 -3.72 -23.37
N ASP A 331 13.89 -2.55 -23.87
CA ASP A 331 15.28 -2.13 -23.99
C ASP A 331 15.80 -1.38 -22.73
N GLY A 332 14.97 -1.25 -21.68
CA GLY A 332 15.28 -0.51 -20.47
C GLY A 332 15.03 0.99 -20.58
N THR A 333 14.42 1.45 -21.67
CA THR A 333 13.97 2.84 -21.79
C THR A 333 12.79 3.11 -20.86
N LEU A 334 12.88 4.19 -20.09
CA LEU A 334 11.77 4.80 -19.37
C LEU A 334 11.13 5.84 -20.29
N GLU A 335 10.13 5.42 -21.05
CA GLU A 335 9.40 6.30 -21.96
C GLU A 335 8.35 7.10 -21.19
N PHE A 336 8.52 8.41 -21.13
CA PHE A 336 7.48 9.28 -20.61
C PHE A 336 6.35 9.42 -21.62
N ARG A 337 5.12 9.15 -21.20
CA ARG A 337 3.90 9.40 -21.97
C ARG A 337 2.98 10.35 -21.19
N ARG A 338 2.25 11.19 -21.91
CA ARG A 338 1.29 12.17 -21.36
C ARG A 338 -0.02 11.51 -20.92
N GLU A 339 0.11 10.42 -20.18
CA GLU A 339 -0.97 9.54 -19.78
C GLU A 339 -0.94 9.39 -18.26
N SER A 340 -2.09 9.61 -17.63
CA SER A 340 -2.27 9.46 -16.18
C SER A 340 -3.37 8.43 -15.93
N TYR A 341 -3.12 7.53 -15.00
CA TYR A 341 -4.02 6.41 -14.71
C TYR A 341 -4.33 6.37 -13.22
N TRP A 342 -5.49 5.82 -12.88
CA TRP A 342 -5.76 5.42 -11.50
C TRP A 342 -4.88 4.22 -11.16
N PRO A 343 -4.01 4.31 -10.12
CA PRO A 343 -3.15 3.19 -9.75
C PRO A 343 -3.92 1.93 -9.36
N GLN A 344 -5.14 2.10 -8.82
CA GLN A 344 -6.07 1.01 -8.53
C GLN A 344 -6.41 0.19 -9.79
N GLU A 345 -6.67 0.85 -10.91
CA GLU A 345 -7.00 0.19 -12.18
C GLU A 345 -5.79 -0.54 -12.74
N LEU A 346 -4.60 0.08 -12.70
CA LEU A 346 -3.35 -0.57 -13.10
C LEU A 346 -3.06 -1.82 -12.26
N ALA A 347 -3.23 -1.74 -10.93
CA ALA A 347 -3.04 -2.89 -10.05
C ALA A 347 -4.02 -4.03 -10.39
N LEU A 348 -5.28 -3.72 -10.67
CA LEU A 348 -6.28 -4.72 -11.03
C LEU A 348 -5.97 -5.37 -12.40
N LYS A 349 -5.50 -4.59 -13.39
CA LYS A 349 -5.00 -5.15 -14.66
C LYS A 349 -3.87 -6.15 -14.42
N VAL A 350 -2.85 -5.76 -13.66
CA VAL A 350 -1.70 -6.62 -13.36
C VAL A 350 -2.15 -7.89 -12.63
N PHE A 351 -3.04 -7.77 -11.65
CA PHE A 351 -3.59 -8.93 -10.95
C PHE A 351 -4.29 -9.90 -11.92
N LEU A 352 -5.15 -9.40 -12.80
CA LEU A 352 -5.87 -10.23 -13.77
C LEU A 352 -4.91 -10.91 -14.74
N GLU A 353 -3.88 -10.20 -15.20
CA GLU A 353 -2.85 -10.77 -16.05
C GLU A 353 -2.09 -11.91 -15.36
N GLN A 354 -1.65 -11.69 -14.12
CA GLN A 354 -0.84 -12.66 -13.35
C GLN A 354 -1.62 -13.90 -12.88
N ASN A 355 -2.96 -13.83 -12.80
CA ASN A 355 -3.79 -14.90 -12.23
C ASN A 355 -4.71 -15.56 -13.26
N TYR A 356 -5.01 -14.89 -14.37
CA TYR A 356 -5.89 -15.42 -15.41
C TYR A 356 -5.23 -15.53 -16.76
N LEU A 357 -4.26 -14.70 -17.14
CA LEU A 357 -3.74 -14.70 -18.52
C LEU A 357 -2.38 -15.37 -18.66
N TYR A 358 -1.53 -15.24 -17.65
CA TYR A 358 -0.15 -15.74 -17.65
C TYR A 358 0.17 -16.38 -16.30
N THR A 359 1.15 -17.28 -16.27
CA THR A 359 1.83 -17.59 -15.01
C THR A 359 2.66 -16.38 -14.56
N LEU A 360 3.00 -16.32 -13.27
CA LEU A 360 3.81 -15.22 -12.74
C LEU A 360 5.18 -15.10 -13.43
N ASP A 361 5.82 -16.23 -13.74
CA ASP A 361 7.13 -16.25 -14.40
C ASP A 361 7.05 -15.78 -15.85
N GLU A 362 6.05 -16.23 -16.61
CA GLU A 362 5.77 -15.74 -17.95
C GLU A 362 5.48 -14.24 -17.93
N TRP A 363 4.61 -13.79 -17.04
CA TRP A 363 4.27 -12.38 -16.91
C TRP A 363 5.50 -11.53 -16.61
N LYS A 364 6.35 -11.95 -15.64
CA LYS A 364 7.61 -11.25 -15.34
C LYS A 364 8.54 -11.24 -16.55
N SER A 365 8.64 -12.33 -17.29
CA SER A 365 9.49 -12.43 -18.48
C SER A 365 9.08 -11.49 -19.60
N ILE A 366 7.78 -11.20 -19.73
CA ILE A 366 7.23 -10.32 -20.76
C ILE A 366 7.31 -8.85 -20.33
N PHE A 367 6.87 -8.54 -19.11
CA PHE A 367 6.59 -7.16 -18.70
C PHE A 367 7.65 -6.51 -17.81
N LEU A 368 8.57 -7.29 -17.21
CA LEU A 368 9.55 -6.76 -16.24
C LEU A 368 11.01 -7.09 -16.58
N VAL A 369 11.32 -8.32 -16.97
CA VAL A 369 12.71 -8.78 -17.16
C VAL A 369 13.44 -8.07 -18.30
N PRO A 370 12.86 -7.87 -19.50
CA PRO A 370 13.59 -7.30 -20.62
C PRO A 370 14.16 -5.93 -20.29
N GLY A 371 13.34 -5.04 -19.72
CA GLY A 371 13.75 -3.69 -19.32
C GLY A 371 14.78 -3.62 -18.18
N LEU A 372 15.02 -4.72 -17.47
CA LEU A 372 16.01 -4.79 -16.38
C LEU A 372 17.34 -5.43 -16.79
N SER A 373 17.36 -6.13 -17.91
CA SER A 373 18.52 -6.91 -18.38
C SER A 373 19.63 -6.06 -18.99
N THR A 374 19.32 -4.82 -19.41
CA THR A 374 20.22 -3.93 -20.15
C THR A 374 21.18 -3.14 -19.26
N GLY A 375 21.00 -3.20 -17.93
CA GLY A 375 21.95 -2.70 -16.95
C GLY A 375 22.00 -1.18 -16.76
N ARG A 376 21.33 -0.38 -17.60
CA ARG A 376 21.15 1.07 -17.40
C ARG A 376 19.77 1.51 -17.91
N LEU A 377 19.02 2.19 -17.05
CA LEU A 377 17.77 2.83 -17.46
C LEU A 377 18.07 4.17 -18.14
N ALA A 378 17.42 4.44 -19.26
CA ALA A 378 17.51 5.71 -19.97
C ALA A 378 16.13 6.34 -20.11
N LYS A 379 16.01 7.62 -19.78
CA LYS A 379 14.74 8.34 -19.94
C LYS A 379 14.60 8.82 -21.39
N ARG A 380 13.43 8.57 -21.97
CA ARG A 380 13.02 9.15 -23.25
C ARG A 380 11.77 9.98 -23.04
N PHE A 381 11.81 11.22 -23.48
CA PHE A 381 10.66 12.10 -23.49
C PHE A 381 10.08 12.15 -24.90
N THR A 382 8.91 11.54 -25.08
CA THR A 382 8.18 11.58 -26.35
C THR A 382 7.08 12.64 -26.21
N ILE A 383 7.10 13.67 -27.07
CA ILE A 383 6.14 14.79 -27.03
C ILE A 383 4.86 14.44 -27.77
#